data_AF-A0A5C9AB83-F1
#
_entry.id   AF-A0A5C9AB83-F1
#
_cell.length_a   1.000
_cell.length_b   1.000
_cell.length_c   1.000
_cell.angle_alpha   90.00
_cell.angle_beta   90.00
_cell.angle_gamma   90.00
#
_symmetry.space_group_name_H-M   'P 1'
#
loop_
_entity.id
_entity.type
_entity.pdbx_description
1 polymer ?
#
loop_
_entity_poly.entity_id
_entity_poly.type
_entity_poly.pdbx_seq_one_letter_code
_entity_poly.pdbx_strand_id
1 'polypeptide(L)'
;MYLDTSNVQSLKEKLLLCAVNEFAEYGYEGARVDNIVKAAGCSKQTVYHHFGNKENLFIEVLEYTWNDIRQKEKALDFSDLPPQKAIEKIIDFTWDYYIT
;
A
#
# COMPACT_ATOMS: atom_id res chain seq x y z
N MET A 1 0.04 6.47 11.19
CA MET A 1 0.92 5.38 10.72
C MET A 1 1.60 5.86 9.45
N TYR A 2 2.79 6.44 9.56
CA TYR A 2 3.57 6.91 8.41
C TYR A 2 4.42 5.74 7.90
N LEU A 3 4.29 5.42 6.60
CA LEU A 3 5.13 4.40 5.97
C LEU A 3 6.58 4.92 5.92
N ASP A 4 7.50 4.16 6.50
CA ASP A 4 8.92 4.49 6.57
C ASP A 4 9.55 4.53 5.16
N THR A 5 10.15 5.67 4.81
CA THR A 5 10.77 5.94 3.51
C THR A 5 12.18 5.38 3.36
N SER A 6 12.72 4.73 4.41
CA SER A 6 14.13 4.34 4.48
C SER A 6 14.55 3.22 3.49
N ASN A 7 13.60 2.56 2.81
CA ASN A 7 13.89 1.48 1.84
C ASN A 7 13.00 1.53 0.57
N VAL A 8 12.95 2.68 -0.12
CA VAL A 8 12.25 2.79 -1.41
C VAL A 8 13.10 2.16 -2.52
N GLN A 9 12.69 0.99 -3.04
CA GLN A 9 13.49 0.16 -3.95
C GLN A 9 13.31 0.54 -5.43
N SER A 10 12.21 1.21 -5.78
CA SER A 10 11.89 1.64 -7.15
C SER A 10 11.18 3.00 -7.22
N LEU A 11 11.24 3.65 -8.39
CA LEU A 11 10.50 4.90 -8.65
C LEU A 11 8.98 4.71 -8.49
N LYS A 12 8.46 3.52 -8.84
CA LYS A 12 7.04 3.18 -8.67
C LYS A 12 6.65 3.17 -7.20
N GLU A 13 7.46 2.56 -6.33
CA GLU A 13 7.21 2.56 -4.88
C GLU A 13 7.33 3.96 -4.28
N LYS A 14 8.30 4.77 -4.75
CA LYS A 14 8.40 6.17 -4.32
C LYS A 14 7.11 6.93 -4.62
N LEU A 15 6.59 6.74 -5.83
CA LEU A 15 5.33 7.34 -6.28
C LEU A 15 4.15 6.87 -5.45
N LEU A 16 4.04 5.57 -5.19
CA LEU A 16 2.99 5.01 -4.34
C LEU A 16 3.05 5.58 -2.93
N LEU A 17 4.22 5.68 -2.32
CA LEU A 17 4.37 6.19 -0.96
C LEU A 17 4.06 7.70 -0.86
N CYS A 18 4.48 8.50 -1.84
CA CYS A 18 4.05 9.89 -1.93
C CYS A 18 2.54 10.03 -2.16
N ALA A 19 1.96 9.14 -2.97
CA ALA A 19 0.53 9.13 -3.24
C ALA A 19 -0.29 8.72 -2.02
N VAL A 20 0.16 7.75 -1.23
CA VAL A 20 -0.44 7.38 0.07
C VAL A 20 -0.61 8.61 0.94
N ASN A 21 0.46 9.40 1.12
CA ASN A 21 0.43 10.59 1.97
C ASN A 21 -0.55 11.65 1.44
N GLU A 22 -0.53 11.93 0.13
CA GLU A 22 -1.43 12.91 -0.49
C GLU A 22 -2.90 12.47 -0.36
N PHE A 23 -3.22 11.21 -0.64
CA PHE A 23 -4.58 10.70 -0.55
C PHE A 23 -5.07 10.58 0.90
N ALA A 24 -4.20 10.23 1.84
CA ALA A 24 -4.54 10.19 3.25
C ALA A 24 -4.88 11.57 3.81
N GLU A 25 -4.14 12.60 3.40
CA GLU A 25 -4.32 13.98 3.89
C GLU A 25 -5.54 14.67 3.25
N TYR A 26 -5.73 14.49 1.94
CA TYR A 26 -6.69 15.29 1.16
C TYR A 26 -7.88 14.49 0.61
N GLY A 27 -7.90 13.17 0.80
CA GLY A 27 -8.89 12.28 0.19
C GLY A 27 -8.78 12.19 -1.33
N TYR A 28 -9.60 11.32 -1.94
CA TYR A 28 -9.56 11.10 -3.39
C TYR A 28 -9.81 12.39 -4.19
N GLU A 29 -10.83 13.17 -3.83
CA GLU A 29 -11.19 14.39 -4.57
C GLU A 29 -10.14 15.51 -4.38
N GLY A 30 -9.68 15.72 -3.14
CA GLY A 30 -8.75 16.81 -2.80
C GLY A 30 -7.31 16.58 -3.24
N ALA A 31 -6.88 15.32 -3.33
CA ALA A 31 -5.51 14.95 -3.71
C ALA A 31 -5.15 15.43 -5.12
N ARG A 32 -3.93 15.94 -5.30
CA ARG A 32 -3.44 16.39 -6.61
C ARG A 32 -2.23 15.59 -7.07
N VAL A 33 -2.34 15.04 -8.28
CA VAL A 33 -1.22 14.32 -8.94
C VAL A 33 0.03 15.22 -9.06
N ASP A 34 -0.15 16.53 -9.20
CA ASP A 34 0.96 17.50 -9.19
C ASP A 34 1.78 17.49 -7.89
N ASN A 35 1.10 17.39 -6.73
CA ASN A 35 1.76 17.36 -5.44
C ASN A 35 2.53 16.04 -5.28
N ILE A 36 1.92 14.93 -5.71
CA ILE A 36 2.54 13.60 -5.69
C ILE A 36 3.83 13.59 -6.50
N VAL A 37 3.82 14.09 -7.73
CA VAL A 37 5.04 14.09 -8.57
C VAL A 37 6.11 15.04 -8.07
N LYS A 38 5.71 16.17 -7.47
CA LYS A 38 6.64 17.11 -6.84
C LYS A 38 7.34 16.46 -5.65
N ALA A 39 6.61 15.74 -4.81
CA ALA A 39 7.15 15.00 -3.67
C ALA A 39 8.03 13.82 -4.13
N ALA A 40 7.62 13.09 -5.16
CA ALA A 40 8.39 11.98 -5.71
C ALA A 40 9.63 12.43 -6.51
N GLY A 41 9.68 13.69 -6.94
CA GLY A 41 10.75 14.23 -7.77
C GLY A 41 10.72 13.69 -9.21
N CYS A 42 9.54 13.51 -9.79
CA CYS A 42 9.36 13.01 -11.15
C CYS A 42 8.38 13.87 -11.96
N SER A 43 8.08 13.44 -13.20
CA SER A 43 7.12 14.12 -14.06
C SER A 43 5.72 13.51 -13.95
N LYS A 44 4.69 14.29 -14.30
CA LYS A 44 3.31 13.78 -14.51
C LYS A 44 3.26 12.67 -15.55
N GLN A 45 4.07 12.77 -16.60
CA GLN A 45 4.12 11.76 -17.66
C GLN A 45 4.60 10.41 -17.13
N THR A 46 5.53 10.41 -16.17
CA THR A 46 5.98 9.21 -15.46
C THR A 46 4.85 8.57 -14.66
N VAL A 47 4.03 9.36 -13.95
CA VAL A 47 2.86 8.83 -13.24
C VAL A 47 1.86 8.21 -14.19
N TYR A 48 1.47 8.92 -15.24
CA TYR A 48 0.50 8.38 -16.19
C TYR A 48 1.04 7.18 -16.98
N HIS A 49 2.36 7.09 -17.17
CA HIS A 49 2.98 5.89 -17.73
C HIS A 49 2.83 4.67 -16.80
N HIS A 50 3.06 4.84 -15.50
CA HIS A 50 2.97 3.73 -14.54
C HIS A 50 1.55 3.36 -14.16
N PHE A 51 0.65 4.34 -14.05
CA PHE A 51 -0.67 4.16 -13.43
C PHE A 51 -1.83 4.49 -14.39
N GLY A 52 -1.58 5.14 -15.52
CA GLY A 52 -2.61 5.50 -16.50
C GLY A 52 -3.44 6.73 -16.13
N ASN A 53 -4.09 6.73 -14.96
CA ASN A 53 -4.93 7.85 -14.49
C ASN A 53 -4.95 7.95 -12.95
N LYS A 54 -5.64 8.97 -12.41
CA LYS A 54 -5.73 9.23 -10.96
C LYS A 54 -6.50 8.14 -10.20
N GLU A 55 -7.54 7.60 -10.82
CA GLU A 55 -8.37 6.52 -10.25
C GLU A 55 -7.56 5.23 -10.07
N ASN A 56 -6.84 4.81 -11.11
CA ASN A 56 -5.95 3.66 -11.08
C ASN A 56 -4.80 3.86 -10.07
N LEU A 57 -4.20 5.06 -10.01
CA LEU A 57 -3.21 5.37 -8.99
C LEU A 57 -3.81 5.23 -7.58
N PHE A 58 -5.04 5.69 -7.37
CA PHE A 58 -5.72 5.56 -6.08
C PHE A 58 -6.01 4.10 -5.74
N ILE A 59 -6.48 3.29 -6.69
CA ILE A 59 -6.69 1.85 -6.51
C ILE A 59 -5.37 1.15 -6.14
N GLU A 60 -4.29 1.43 -6.88
CA GLU A 60 -2.98 0.85 -6.58
C GLU A 60 -2.43 1.31 -5.22
N VAL A 61 -2.71 2.55 -4.79
CA VAL A 61 -2.37 3.01 -3.44
C VAL A 61 -3.09 2.19 -2.38
N LEU A 62 -4.39 1.96 -2.56
CA LEU A 62 -5.17 1.14 -1.64
C LEU A 62 -4.63 -0.29 -1.59
N GLU A 63 -4.38 -0.91 -2.74
CA GLU A 63 -3.75 -2.24 -2.83
C GLU A 63 -2.36 -2.29 -2.20
N TYR A 64 -1.55 -1.25 -2.41
CA TYR A 64 -0.22 -1.11 -1.83
C TYR A 64 -0.29 -1.04 -0.30
N THR A 65 -1.24 -0.29 0.26
CA THR A 65 -1.45 -0.24 1.71
C THR A 65 -1.96 -1.56 2.29
N TRP A 66 -2.65 -2.38 1.50
CA TRP A 66 -3.12 -3.71 1.92
C TRP A 66 -2.11 -4.85 1.68
N ASN A 67 -1.13 -4.67 0.79
CA ASN A 67 -0.23 -5.75 0.39
C ASN A 67 0.80 -6.15 1.46
N ASP A 68 1.09 -5.28 2.43
CA ASP A 68 1.95 -5.65 3.57
C ASP A 68 1.33 -6.79 4.41
N ILE A 69 0.00 -6.82 4.48
CA ILE A 69 -0.78 -7.89 5.13
C ILE A 69 -0.65 -9.18 4.32
N ARG A 70 -0.91 -9.12 3.00
CA ARG A 70 -0.91 -10.33 2.14
C ARG A 70 0.45 -11.01 2.05
N GLN A 71 1.56 -10.25 2.08
CA GLN A 71 2.90 -10.86 2.13
C GLN A 71 3.14 -11.59 3.45
N LYS A 72 2.72 -11.00 4.57
CA LYS A 72 2.86 -11.60 5.89
C LYS A 72 1.89 -12.78 6.09
N GLU A 73 0.67 -12.71 5.56
CA GLU A 73 -0.29 -13.83 5.53
C GLU A 73 0.23 -15.00 4.68
N LYS A 74 0.83 -14.74 3.51
CA LYS A 74 1.44 -15.80 2.68
C LYS A 74 2.63 -16.48 3.35
N ALA A 75 3.30 -15.81 4.28
CA ALA A 75 4.35 -16.40 5.09
C ALA A 75 3.80 -17.26 6.24
N LEU A 76 2.49 -17.21 6.52
CA LEU A 76 1.86 -18.11 7.46
C LEU A 76 1.76 -19.49 6.83
N ASP A 77 2.57 -20.41 7.34
CA ASP A 77 2.45 -21.82 7.02
C ASP A 77 1.31 -22.44 7.85
N PHE A 78 0.40 -23.10 7.12
CA PHE A 78 -0.77 -23.83 7.64
C PHE A 78 -0.75 -25.30 7.25
N SER A 79 0.26 -25.76 6.50
CA SER A 79 0.29 -27.09 5.89
C SER A 79 0.22 -28.23 6.91
N ASP A 80 0.70 -27.99 8.14
CA ASP A 80 0.70 -28.95 9.24
C ASP A 80 -0.38 -28.70 10.32
N LEU A 81 -1.33 -27.78 10.09
CA LEU A 81 -2.35 -27.43 11.08
C LEU A 81 -3.72 -28.05 10.78
N PRO A 82 -4.44 -28.57 11.81
CA PRO A 82 -5.86 -28.87 11.69
C PRO A 82 -6.64 -27.63 11.25
N PRO A 83 -7.71 -27.76 10.43
CA PRO A 83 -8.45 -26.62 9.87
C PRO A 83 -8.89 -25.57 10.90
N GLN A 84 -9.33 -26.01 12.09
CA GLN A 84 -9.73 -25.13 13.18
C GLN A 84 -8.58 -24.21 13.65
N LYS A 85 -7.37 -24.76 13.77
CA LYS A 85 -6.17 -24.04 14.23
C LYS A 85 -5.62 -23.10 13.16
N ALA A 86 -5.76 -23.46 11.89
CA ALA A 86 -5.43 -22.56 10.79
C ALA A 86 -6.33 -21.31 10.81
N ILE A 87 -7.63 -21.48 11.04
CA ILE A 87 -8.59 -20.37 11.13
C ILE A 87 -8.28 -19.47 12.35
N GLU A 88 -8.01 -20.04 13.53
CA GLU A 88 -7.59 -19.27 14.72
C GLU A 88 -6.36 -18.40 14.43
N LYS A 89 -5.34 -18.98 13.79
CA LYS A 89 -4.10 -18.28 13.45
C LYS A 89 -4.30 -17.16 12.42
N ILE A 90 -5.26 -17.30 11.49
CA ILE A 90 -5.64 -16.23 10.57
C ILE A 90 -6.35 -15.08 11.32
N ILE A 91 -7.25 -15.41 12.24
CA ILE A 91 -7.98 -14.42 13.03
C ILE A 91 -7.03 -13.63 13.92
N ASP A 92 -6.13 -14.32 14.63
CA ASP A 92 -5.14 -13.69 15.51
C ASP A 92 -4.20 -12.76 14.72
N PHE A 93 -3.69 -13.22 13.58
CA PHE A 93 -2.85 -12.40 12.69
C PHE A 93 -3.58 -11.14 12.20
N THR A 94 -4.85 -11.28 11.83
CA THR A 94 -5.67 -10.16 11.37
C THR A 94 -5.89 -9.16 12.51
N TRP A 95 -6.17 -9.64 13.73
CA TRP A 95 -6.41 -8.78 14.89
C TRP A 95 -5.17 -8.01 15.32
N ASP A 96 -4.02 -8.68 15.40
CA ASP A 96 -2.74 -8.07 15.77
C ASP A 96 -2.29 -6.98 14.79
N TYR A 97 -2.62 -7.12 13.50
CA TYR A 97 -2.24 -6.15 12.48
C TYR A 97 -3.12 -4.88 12.48
N TYR A 98 -4.42 -5.00 12.79
CA TYR A 98 -5.35 -3.88 12.65
C TYR A 98 -5.65 -3.12 13.95
N ILE A 99 -5.41 -3.72 15.13
CA ILE A 99 -5.90 -3.17 16.41
C ILE A 99 -4.76 -2.78 17.38
N THR A 100 -3.50 -3.11 17.09
CA THR A 100 -2.34 -2.71 17.91
C THR A 100 -1.35 -1.87 17.10
#